data_AF-A0A527W0G5-F1
#
_entry.id   AF-A0A527W0G5-F1
#
_cell.length_a   1.000
_cell.length_b   1.000
_cell.length_c   1.000
_cell.angle_alpha   90.00
_cell.angle_beta   90.00
_cell.angle_gamma   90.00
#
_symmetry.space_group_name_H-M   'P 1'
#
loop_
_entity.id
_entity.type
_entity.pdbx_description
1 polymer ?
#
loop_
_entity_poly.entity_id
_entity_poly.type
_entity_poly.pdbx_seq_one_letter_code
_entity_poly.pdbx_strand_id
1 'polypeptide(L)' 'AYVVFSDRTLIDMAERRPRDLDEFAEVNGVGAAKLKEFGEVFLSAIAAHQADGSD' A
#
# COMPACT_ATOMS: atom_id res chain seq x y z
N ALA A 1 19.73 -9.55 -0.90
CA ALA A 1 18.28 -9.41 -1.08
C ALA A 1 17.88 -7.98 -0.75
N TYR A 2 17.00 -7.36 -1.53
CA TYR A 2 16.48 -6.02 -1.25
C TYR A 2 15.00 -6.15 -0.88
N VAL A 3 14.59 -5.50 0.20
CA VAL A 3 13.22 -5.56 0.73
C VAL A 3 12.66 -4.14 0.74
N VAL A 4 11.60 -3.90 -0.03
CA VAL A 4 10.89 -2.62 -0.06
C VAL A 4 9.98 -2.51 1.18
N PHE A 5 9.10 -3.50 1.35
CA PHE A 5 8.17 -3.60 2.47
C PHE A 5 8.32 -4.97 3.15
N SER A 6 8.23 -4.99 4.48
CA SER A 6 8.16 -6.25 5.21
C SER A 6 6.79 -6.88 5.04
N ASP A 7 6.68 -8.19 5.25
CA ASP A 7 5.40 -8.90 5.24
C ASP A 7 4.38 -8.24 6.18
N ARG A 8 4.82 -7.80 7.36
CA ARG A 8 3.96 -7.06 8.31
C ARG A 8 3.40 -5.77 7.71
N THR A 9 4.20 -5.05 6.92
CA THR A 9 3.72 -3.83 6.22
C THR A 9 2.69 -4.20 5.14
N LEU A 10 2.96 -5.26 4.37
CA LEU A 10 2.07 -5.71 3.29
C LEU A 10 0.74 -6.25 3.83
N ILE A 11 0.76 -6.95 4.96
CA ILE A 11 -0.45 -7.44 5.64
C ILE A 11 -1.31 -6.26 6.12
N ASP A 12 -0.72 -5.29 6.85
CA ASP A 12 -1.46 -4.11 7.31
C ASP A 12 -2.02 -3.28 6.13
N MET A 13 -1.26 -3.20 5.03
CA MET A 13 -1.72 -2.55 3.79
C MET A 13 -2.93 -3.27 3.18
N ALA A 14 -2.92 -4.61 3.15
CA ALA A 14 -4.02 -5.42 2.62
C ALA A 14 -5.28 -5.37 3.51
N GLU A 15 -5.10 -5.23 4.82
CA GLU A 15 -6.20 -5.05 5.78
C GLU A 15 -6.84 -3.66 5.65
N ARG A 16 -6.03 -2.61 5.56
CA ARG A 16 -6.49 -1.21 5.45
C ARG A 16 -7.07 -0.86 4.08
N ARG A 17 -6.49 -1.43 3.01
CA ARG A 17 -6.84 -1.14 1.61
C ARG A 17 -6.88 0.38 1.32
N PRO A 18 -5.78 1.12 1.57
CA PRO A 18 -5.75 2.57 1.41
C PRO A 18 -6.14 3.00 -0.02
N ARG A 19 -6.83 4.12 -0.11
CA ARG A 19 -7.40 4.67 -1.35
C ARG A 19 -6.78 5.99 -1.78
N ASP A 20 -5.98 6.60 -0.91
CA ASP A 20 -5.21 7.81 -1.17
C ASP A 20 -3.88 7.80 -0.41
N LEU A 21 -3.06 8.82 -0.66
CA LEU A 21 -1.73 8.95 -0.06
C LEU A 21 -1.78 9.16 1.45
N ASP A 22 -2.83 9.78 1.98
CA ASP A 22 -2.98 10.01 3.40
C ASP A 22 -3.29 8.69 4.12
N GLU A 23 -4.25 7.90 3.60
CA GLU A 23 -4.53 6.55 4.09
C GLU A 23 -3.30 5.62 3.93
N PHE A 24 -2.53 5.76 2.85
CA PHE A 24 -1.29 4.99 2.63
C PHE A 24 -0.20 5.33 3.65
N ALA A 25 -0.12 6.59 4.08
CA ALA A 25 0.82 7.05 5.11
C ALA A 25 0.52 6.48 6.50
N GLU A 26 -0.71 6.01 6.75
CA GLU A 26 -1.08 5.37 8.01
C GLU A 26 -0.65 3.90 8.11
N VAL A 27 -0.21 3.29 7.00
CA VAL A 27 0.24 1.90 6.99
C VAL A 27 1.55 1.76 7.78
N ASN A 28 1.59 0.79 8.70
CA ASN A 28 2.74 0.50 9.52
C ASN A 28 3.95 0.12 8.66
N GLY A 29 5.05 0.87 8.78
CA GLY A 29 6.27 0.66 7.99
C GLY A 29 6.32 1.45 6.68
N VAL A 30 5.30 2.28 6.40
CA VAL A 30 5.34 3.33 5.37
C VAL A 30 5.78 4.64 6.01
N GLY A 31 7.01 5.05 5.74
CA GLY A 31 7.51 6.39 6.08
C GLY A 31 7.50 7.33 4.86
N ALA A 32 7.79 8.61 5.07
CA ALA A 32 7.75 9.64 4.04
C ALA A 32 8.51 9.30 2.74
N ALA A 33 9.68 8.66 2.83
CA ALA A 33 10.44 8.24 1.66
C ALA A 33 9.68 7.18 0.83
N LYS A 34 9.13 6.17 1.51
CA LYS A 34 8.36 5.10 0.89
C LYS A 34 7.02 5.58 0.35
N LEU A 35 6.36 6.50 1.04
CA LEU A 35 5.16 7.16 0.58
C LEU A 35 5.41 7.88 -0.75
N LYS A 36 6.48 8.69 -0.82
CA LYS A 36 6.85 9.43 -2.02
C LYS A 36 7.25 8.51 -3.19
N GLU A 37 7.97 7.43 -2.90
CA GLU A 37 8.53 6.55 -3.94
C GLU A 37 7.53 5.49 -4.42
N PHE A 38 6.67 4.99 -3.53
CA PHE A 38 5.83 3.82 -3.79
C PHE A 38 4.32 4.05 -3.62
N GLY A 39 3.88 5.20 -3.10
CA GLY A 39 2.45 5.45 -2.82
C GLY A 39 1.56 5.25 -4.04
N GLU A 40 1.84 5.95 -5.14
CA GLU A 40 1.04 5.90 -6.36
C GLU A 40 0.94 4.50 -6.97
N VAL A 41 2.05 3.75 -7.00
CA VAL A 41 2.08 2.42 -7.63
C VAL A 41 1.31 1.39 -6.79
N PHE A 42 1.40 1.46 -5.46
CA PHE A 42 0.64 0.55 -4.59
C PHE A 42 -0.85 0.92 -4.54
N LEU A 43 -1.19 2.21 -4.47
CA LEU A 43 -2.59 2.65 -4.54
C LEU A 43 -3.26 2.19 -5.84
N SER A 44 -2.56 2.32 -6.97
CA SER A 44 -3.04 1.82 -8.27
C SER A 44 -3.26 0.31 -8.26
N ALA A 45 -2.33 -0.46 -7.69
CA ALA A 45 -2.46 -1.92 -7.60
C ALA A 45 -3.63 -2.35 -6.68
N ILE A 46 -3.82 -1.66 -5.55
CA ILE A 46 -4.93 -1.92 -4.62
C ILE A 46 -6.27 -1.61 -5.30
N ALA A 47 -6.38 -0.47 -5.99
CA ALA A 47 -7.58 -0.08 -6.71
C ALA A 47 -7.92 -1.06 -7.85
N ALA A 48 -6.90 -1.51 -8.61
CA ALA A 48 -7.08 -2.52 -9.65
C ALA A 48 -7.62 -3.83 -9.08
N HIS A 49 -7.06 -4.32 -7.96
CA HIS A 49 -7.54 -5.54 -7.31
C HIS A 49 -8.99 -5.42 -6.82
N GLN A 50 -9.42 -4.24 -6.35
CA GLN A 50 -10.81 -4.01 -5.95
C GLN A 50 -11.78 -3.98 -7.14
N ALA A 51 -11.35 -3.48 -8.29
CA ALA A 51 -12.15 -3.48 -9.51
C ALA A 51 -12.31 -4.88 -10.10
N ASP A 52 -11.23 -5.67 -10.08
CA ASP A 52 -11.22 -7.07 -10.52
C ASP A 52 -11.97 -7.98 -9.52
N GLY A 53 -11.99 -7.60 -8.25
CA GLY A 53 -12.67 -8.26 -7.14
C GLY A 53 -14.12 -7.81 -6.93
N SER A 54 -14.89 -7.70 -8.01
CA SER A 54 -16.35 -7.90 -7.89
C SER A 54 -16.59 -9.37 -7.49
N ASP A 55 -16.37 -9.67 -6.22
CA ASP A 55 -16.80 -10.92 -5.56
C ASP A 55 -18.34 -11.04 -5.64
#